data_AF-A0A7X9EVS7-F1
#
_entry.id   AF-A0A7X9EVS7-F1
#
_cell.length_a   1.000
_cell.length_b   1.000
_cell.length_c   1.000
_cell.angle_alpha   90.00
_cell.angle_beta   90.00
_cell.angle_gamma   90.00
#
_symmetry.space_group_name_H-M   'P 1'
#
loop_
_entity.id
_entity.type
_entity.pdbx_description
1 polymer ?
#
loop_
_entity_poly.entity_id
_entity_poly.type
_entity_poly.pdbx_seq_one_letter_code
_entity_poly.pdbx_strand_id
1 'polypeptide(L)'
;RVGAEPLAQIMRRICGSYVYWYNKRHDRIGNLFQDRFRSEAVEDDSYFLTVLRYIHQNPVKAGLCQNIEEYPWSSVREYAEPGIIVDRSFGLGFFEPDSVNPGSNLLEFSRQVTDDRCLDVDVDEKHQVPDHVAESTILRVCHIASPAHLVQMNREIRDTYVRMLKTEYHLSVRQIARITGLNRGVVLKA
;
A
#
# COMPACT_ATOMS: atom_id res chain seq x y z
N ARG A 1 12.32 13.24 -16.34
CA ARG A 1 13.32 12.77 -17.35
C ARG A 1 13.65 11.32 -17.03
N VAL A 2 13.55 10.39 -17.99
CA VAL A 2 14.07 9.03 -17.80
C VAL A 2 15.52 9.03 -18.27
N GLY A 3 16.45 8.56 -17.42
CA GLY A 3 17.86 8.43 -17.81
C GLY A 3 18.06 7.37 -18.89
N ALA A 4 19.30 7.17 -19.33
CA ALA A 4 19.64 6.14 -20.34
C ALA A 4 19.32 4.70 -19.87
N GLU A 5 19.15 4.49 -18.57
CA GLU A 5 18.86 3.19 -17.97
C GLU A 5 17.43 3.13 -17.41
N PRO A 6 16.68 2.03 -17.65
CA PRO A 6 15.35 1.86 -17.08
C PRO A 6 15.37 1.82 -15.55
N LEU A 7 14.38 2.48 -14.91
CA LEU A 7 14.22 2.53 -13.45
C LEU A 7 14.25 1.13 -12.81
N ALA A 8 13.66 0.13 -13.44
CA ALA A 8 13.64 -1.24 -12.95
C ALA A 8 15.05 -1.84 -12.76
N GLN A 9 16.00 -1.49 -13.62
CA GLN A 9 17.39 -1.98 -13.51
C GLN A 9 18.15 -1.28 -12.39
N ILE A 10 17.92 0.03 -12.22
CA ILE A 10 18.46 0.83 -11.12
C ILE A 10 17.96 0.27 -9.78
N MET A 11 16.65 0.10 -9.63
CA MET A 11 16.04 -0.43 -8.41
C MET A 11 16.50 -1.86 -8.11
N ARG A 12 16.65 -2.72 -9.14
CA ARG A 12 17.18 -4.08 -8.95
C ARG A 12 18.58 -4.06 -8.33
N ARG A 13 19.45 -3.16 -8.80
CA ARG A 13 20.82 -3.05 -8.28
C ARG A 13 20.86 -2.49 -6.86
N ILE A 14 20.10 -1.43 -6.59
CA ILE A 14 20.03 -0.81 -5.25
C ILE A 14 19.45 -1.78 -4.22
N CYS A 15 18.28 -2.37 -4.50
CA CYS A 15 17.64 -3.29 -3.57
C CYS A 15 18.49 -4.56 -3.39
N GLY A 16 19.03 -5.11 -4.49
CA GLY A 16 19.84 -6.32 -4.43
C GLY A 16 21.13 -6.16 -3.62
N SER A 17 21.85 -5.05 -3.82
CA SER A 17 23.08 -4.75 -3.07
C SER A 17 22.78 -4.55 -1.57
N TYR A 18 21.67 -3.86 -1.25
CA TYR A 18 21.25 -3.66 0.13
C TYR A 18 20.84 -4.96 0.82
N VAL A 19 20.03 -5.82 0.15
CA VAL A 19 19.66 -7.14 0.70
C VAL A 19 20.90 -7.97 0.98
N TYR A 20 21.86 -8.01 0.04
CA TYR A 20 23.10 -8.74 0.22
C TYR A 20 23.89 -8.24 1.43
N TRP A 21 24.08 -6.93 1.54
CA TRP A 21 24.77 -6.31 2.66
C TRP A 21 24.06 -6.58 4.00
N TYR A 22 22.74 -6.39 4.06
CA TYR A 22 21.94 -6.55 5.26
C TYR A 22 21.94 -7.99 5.75
N ASN A 23 21.73 -8.95 4.84
CA ASN A 23 21.76 -10.37 5.16
C ASN A 23 23.12 -10.81 5.69
N LYS A 24 24.22 -10.35 5.05
CA LYS A 24 25.58 -10.61 5.53
C LYS A 24 25.84 -9.99 6.91
N ARG A 25 25.36 -8.77 7.15
CA ARG A 25 25.55 -8.06 8.43
C ARG A 25 24.80 -8.72 9.58
N HIS A 26 23.63 -9.29 9.32
CA HIS A 26 22.72 -9.80 10.35
C HIS A 26 22.59 -11.33 10.36
N ASP A 27 23.47 -12.05 9.64
CA ASP A 27 23.44 -13.52 9.49
C ASP A 27 22.05 -14.05 9.09
N ARG A 28 21.43 -13.37 8.12
CA ARG A 28 20.11 -13.73 7.58
C ARG A 28 20.22 -14.31 6.18
N ILE A 29 19.21 -15.07 5.79
CA ILE A 29 19.04 -15.59 4.43
C ILE A 29 17.64 -15.25 3.90
N GLY A 30 17.50 -15.22 2.57
CA GLY A 30 16.22 -14.99 1.90
C GLY A 30 15.90 -13.51 1.64
N ASN A 31 14.61 -13.24 1.41
CA ASN A 31 14.11 -11.93 0.99
C ASN A 31 14.07 -10.95 2.16
N LEU A 32 14.40 -9.68 1.89
CA LEU A 32 14.31 -8.58 2.85
C LEU A 32 13.10 -7.67 2.58
N PHE A 33 12.87 -7.32 1.31
CA PHE A 33 11.73 -6.52 0.89
C PHE A 33 10.50 -7.40 0.71
N GLN A 34 9.33 -6.90 1.14
CA GLN A 34 8.06 -7.61 1.05
C GLN A 34 7.57 -7.74 -0.40
N ASP A 35 7.69 -6.67 -1.18
CA ASP A 35 7.18 -6.59 -2.54
C ASP A 35 8.18 -5.90 -3.49
N ARG A 36 7.87 -5.94 -4.79
CA ARG A 36 8.59 -5.16 -5.81
C ARG A 36 8.31 -3.67 -5.63
N PHE A 37 9.23 -2.83 -6.11
CA PHE A 37 8.99 -1.38 -6.14
C PHE A 37 7.74 -1.06 -6.96
N ARG A 38 7.00 -0.03 -6.52
CA ARG A 38 5.92 0.60 -7.29
C ARG A 38 6.47 1.87 -7.94
N SER A 39 5.92 2.25 -9.08
CA SER A 39 6.29 3.48 -9.77
C SER A 39 5.08 4.07 -10.44
N GLU A 40 4.89 5.37 -10.26
CA GLU A 40 3.85 6.16 -10.91
C GLU A 40 4.50 7.40 -11.52
N ALA A 41 4.04 7.80 -12.71
CA ALA A 41 4.59 8.96 -13.39
C ALA A 41 3.99 10.24 -12.79
N VAL A 42 4.85 11.21 -12.46
CA VAL A 42 4.41 12.55 -12.10
C VAL A 42 4.28 13.36 -13.38
N GLU A 43 3.05 13.61 -13.81
CA GLU A 43 2.74 14.19 -15.13
C GLU A 43 2.54 15.70 -15.10
N ASP A 44 2.22 16.28 -13.94
CA ASP A 44 1.96 17.70 -13.78
C ASP A 44 2.47 18.24 -12.43
N ASP A 45 2.55 19.57 -12.36
CA ASP A 45 3.06 20.30 -11.20
C ASP A 45 2.18 20.16 -9.95
N SER A 46 0.86 20.04 -10.13
CA SER A 46 -0.05 19.86 -9.00
C SER A 46 0.16 18.48 -8.36
N TYR A 47 0.33 17.45 -9.20
CA TYR A 47 0.62 16.11 -8.72
C TYR A 47 2.01 16.02 -8.10
N PHE A 48 3.01 16.74 -8.63
CA PHE A 48 4.31 16.85 -8.00
C PHE A 48 4.22 17.37 -6.55
N LEU A 49 3.46 18.45 -6.32
CA LEU A 49 3.25 19.00 -4.98
C LEU A 49 2.53 18.01 -4.05
N THR A 50 1.54 17.28 -4.57
CA THR A 50 0.87 16.19 -3.84
C THR A 50 1.85 15.10 -3.42
N VAL A 51 2.69 14.62 -4.34
CA VAL A 51 3.70 13.58 -4.05
C VAL A 51 4.74 14.08 -3.04
N LEU A 52 5.16 15.35 -3.14
CA LEU A 52 6.10 15.94 -2.20
C LEU A 52 5.55 15.96 -0.78
N ARG A 53 4.31 16.42 -0.60
CA ARG A 53 3.60 16.38 0.69
C ARG A 53 3.43 14.94 1.18
N TYR A 54 3.02 14.03 0.30
CA TYR A 54 2.85 12.61 0.62
C TYR A 54 4.13 12.01 1.22
N ILE A 55 5.28 12.21 0.57
CA ILE A 55 6.58 11.71 1.06
C ILE A 55 6.90 12.27 2.44
N HIS A 56 6.69 13.57 2.68
CA HIS A 56 6.95 14.20 3.97
C HIS A 56 6.00 13.70 5.08
N GLN A 57 4.76 13.36 4.74
CA GLN A 57 3.75 12.88 5.69
C GLN A 57 3.83 11.38 6.00
N ASN A 58 4.49 10.58 5.17
CA ASN A 58 4.59 9.13 5.36
C ASN A 58 5.04 8.69 6.76
N PRO A 59 6.07 9.31 7.39
CA PRO A 59 6.46 8.95 8.75
C PRO A 59 5.36 9.19 9.79
N VAL A 60 4.60 10.27 9.65
CA VAL A 60 3.48 10.61 10.54
C VAL A 60 2.31 9.65 10.31
N LYS A 61 1.94 9.40 9.05
CA LYS A 61 0.92 8.40 8.68
C LYS A 61 1.26 6.99 9.19
N ALA A 62 2.55 6.64 9.19
CA ALA A 62 3.03 5.37 9.72
C ALA A 62 3.15 5.32 11.26
N GLY A 63 2.82 6.42 11.96
CA GLY A 63 2.91 6.51 13.42
C GLY A 63 4.34 6.52 13.98
N LEU A 64 5.34 6.83 13.15
CA LEU A 64 6.75 6.87 13.56
C LEU A 64 7.11 8.16 14.29
N CYS A 65 6.36 9.24 14.05
CA CYS A 65 6.53 10.54 14.70
C CYS A 65 5.21 11.32 14.71
N GLN A 66 5.14 12.40 15.49
CA GLN A 66 3.96 13.26 15.55
C GLN A 66 4.01 14.37 14.52
N ASN A 67 5.21 14.86 14.21
CA ASN A 67 5.44 15.93 13.24
C ASN A 67 6.41 15.48 12.14
N ILE A 68 6.24 16.00 10.92
CA ILE A 68 7.03 15.59 9.74
C ILE A 68 8.53 15.86 9.94
N GLU A 69 8.87 16.92 10.67
CA GLU A 69 10.23 17.37 10.94
C GLU A 69 10.94 16.52 12.00
N GLU A 70 10.22 15.74 12.79
CA GLU A 70 10.81 14.88 13.81
C GLU A 70 11.52 13.67 13.20
N TYR A 71 11.10 13.23 12.02
CA TYR A 71 11.67 12.06 11.37
C TYR A 71 13.03 12.38 10.72
N PRO A 72 14.14 11.83 11.24
CA PRO A 72 15.47 12.24 10.80
C PRO A 72 15.85 11.71 9.41
N TRP A 73 15.14 10.71 8.89
CA TRP A 73 15.39 10.10 7.58
C TRP A 73 14.43 10.63 6.50
N SER A 74 14.11 11.93 6.56
CA SER A 74 13.31 12.65 5.56
C SER A 74 14.05 13.90 5.06
N SER A 75 13.87 14.23 3.79
CA SER A 75 14.40 15.45 3.18
C SER A 75 13.67 16.71 3.61
N VAL A 76 12.57 16.62 4.37
CA VAL A 76 11.73 17.76 4.75
C VAL A 76 12.53 18.89 5.43
N ARG A 77 13.53 18.54 6.25
CA ARG A 77 14.41 19.52 6.90
C ARG A 77 15.28 20.26 5.89
N GLU A 78 15.72 19.62 4.82
CA GLU A 78 16.56 20.26 3.80
C GLU A 78 15.80 21.31 2.97
N TYR A 79 14.47 21.23 2.93
CA TYR A 79 13.65 22.28 2.34
C TYR A 79 13.55 23.52 3.23
N ALA A 80 13.68 23.37 4.55
CA ALA A 80 13.71 24.48 5.50
C ALA A 80 15.12 25.08 5.63
N GLU A 81 16.13 24.21 5.71
CA GLU A 81 17.54 24.57 5.95
C GLU A 81 18.42 23.94 4.86
N PRO A 82 19.38 24.66 4.26
CA PRO A 82 20.26 24.08 3.24
C PRO A 82 20.95 22.79 3.67
N GLY A 83 20.78 21.72 2.88
CA GLY A 83 21.47 20.44 3.05
C GLY A 83 22.13 19.96 1.76
N ILE A 84 22.47 18.67 1.69
CA ILE A 84 23.26 18.07 0.61
C ILE A 84 22.59 16.87 -0.07
N ILE A 85 21.44 16.42 0.45
CA ILE A 85 20.76 15.21 -0.01
C ILE A 85 19.88 15.50 -1.23
N VAL A 86 19.17 16.64 -1.24
CA VAL A 86 18.20 16.96 -2.30
C VAL A 86 18.47 18.27 -3.03
N ASP A 87 18.21 18.28 -4.34
CA ASP A 87 18.00 19.53 -5.08
C ASP A 87 16.59 20.04 -4.80
N ARG A 88 16.52 21.13 -4.03
CA ARG A 88 15.29 21.77 -3.59
C ARG A 88 14.80 22.90 -4.49
N SER A 89 15.58 23.28 -5.51
CA SER A 89 15.28 24.44 -6.36
C SER A 89 13.92 24.33 -7.05
N PHE A 90 13.62 23.18 -7.65
CA PHE A 90 12.35 22.93 -8.32
C PHE A 90 11.16 22.97 -7.34
N GLY A 91 11.28 22.30 -6.19
CA GLY A 91 10.22 22.26 -5.19
C GLY A 91 9.95 23.62 -4.52
N LEU A 92 11.01 24.37 -4.20
CA LEU A 92 10.87 25.72 -3.63
C LEU A 92 10.37 26.74 -4.64
N GLY A 93 10.58 26.52 -5.95
CA GLY A 93 10.10 27.40 -7.02
C GLY A 93 8.58 27.58 -7.05
N PHE A 94 7.82 26.66 -6.45
CA PHE A 94 6.37 26.75 -6.33
C PHE A 94 5.89 27.68 -5.20
N PHE A 95 6.76 28.07 -4.27
CA PHE A 95 6.38 28.76 -3.02
C PHE A 95 6.83 30.23 -2.95
N GLU A 96 6.69 30.92 -4.09
CA GLU A 96 7.06 32.32 -4.34
C GLU A 96 8.57 32.63 -4.16
N PRO A 97 9.28 32.93 -5.26
CA PRO A 97 10.72 33.28 -5.23
C PRO A 97 11.05 34.51 -4.38
N ASP A 98 10.09 35.42 -4.21
CA ASP A 98 10.23 36.68 -3.47
C ASP A 98 9.82 36.56 -1.99
N SER A 99 9.39 35.37 -1.55
CA SER A 99 9.07 35.17 -0.15
C SER A 99 10.35 35.25 0.70
N VAL A 100 10.26 35.91 1.85
CA VAL A 100 11.36 36.05 2.80
C VAL A 100 11.84 34.67 3.29
N ASN A 101 11.02 33.62 3.16
CA ASN A 101 11.35 32.26 3.54
C ASN A 101 10.53 31.19 2.78
N PRO A 102 10.92 30.78 1.56
CA PRO A 102 10.19 29.79 0.77
C PRO A 102 10.18 28.39 1.43
N GLY A 103 11.17 28.09 2.27
CA GLY A 103 11.23 26.85 3.04
C GLY A 103 10.09 26.74 4.06
N SER A 104 9.76 27.85 4.75
CA SER A 104 8.64 27.90 5.69
C SER A 104 7.29 27.68 5.00
N ASN A 105 7.08 28.28 3.83
CA ASN A 105 5.85 28.10 3.05
C ASN A 105 5.66 26.62 2.63
N LEU A 106 6.73 25.98 2.18
CA LEU A 106 6.71 24.56 1.82
C LEU A 106 6.49 23.66 3.05
N LEU A 107 7.07 23.99 4.20
CA LEU A 107 6.81 23.28 5.45
C LEU A 107 5.33 23.39 5.84
N GLU A 108 4.78 24.59 5.80
CA GLU A 108 3.36 24.81 6.09
C GLU A 108 2.47 24.00 5.15
N PHE A 109 2.75 24.05 3.84
CA PHE A 109 2.10 23.21 2.84
C PHE A 109 2.21 21.71 3.15
N SER A 110 3.39 21.24 3.56
CA SER A 110 3.64 19.82 3.85
C SER A 110 2.93 19.35 5.13
N ARG A 111 2.60 20.25 6.06
CA ARG A 111 1.84 19.94 7.29
C ARG A 111 0.33 19.84 7.05
N GLN A 112 -0.19 20.37 5.95
CA GLN A 112 -1.63 20.37 5.68
C GLN A 112 -2.17 18.95 5.57
N VAL A 113 -3.21 18.63 6.34
CA VAL A 113 -3.91 17.36 6.23
C VAL A 113 -4.67 17.34 4.92
N THR A 114 -4.50 16.28 4.12
CA THR A 114 -5.20 16.09 2.85
C THR A 114 -5.72 14.67 2.72
N ASP A 115 -6.79 14.51 1.94
CA ASP A 115 -7.35 13.21 1.55
C ASP A 115 -6.73 12.68 0.23
N ASP A 116 -5.51 13.12 -0.09
CA ASP A 116 -4.83 12.72 -1.31
C ASP A 116 -4.56 11.22 -1.31
N ARG A 117 -4.97 10.55 -2.38
CA ARG A 117 -4.67 9.14 -2.62
C ARG A 117 -3.38 9.04 -3.41
N CYS A 118 -2.33 8.57 -2.76
CA CYS A 118 -1.03 8.31 -3.37
C CYS A 118 -0.78 6.80 -3.41
N LEU A 119 0.50 6.40 -3.49
CA LEU A 119 0.92 5.00 -3.39
C LEU A 119 0.91 4.49 -1.94
N ASP A 120 -0.14 4.81 -1.19
CA ASP A 120 -0.35 4.27 0.14
C ASP A 120 -0.40 2.74 0.06
N VAL A 121 0.15 2.08 1.07
CA VAL A 121 -0.08 0.65 1.24
C VAL A 121 -1.47 0.54 1.84
N ASP A 122 -2.47 0.33 0.99
CA ASP A 122 -3.85 0.12 1.43
C ASP A 122 -3.87 -0.99 2.49
N VAL A 123 -4.05 -0.61 3.76
CA VAL A 123 -4.22 -1.56 4.87
C VAL A 123 -5.50 -2.39 4.68
N ASP A 124 -6.41 -1.86 3.84
CA ASP A 124 -7.67 -2.48 3.40
C ASP A 124 -7.49 -3.45 2.21
N GLU A 125 -6.33 -3.53 1.56
CA GLU A 125 -6.06 -4.60 0.60
C GLU A 125 -5.81 -5.93 1.34
N LYS A 126 -6.94 -6.57 1.68
CA LYS A 126 -7.07 -7.94 2.19
C LYS A 126 -6.54 -8.12 3.61
N HIS A 127 -7.18 -7.47 4.59
CA HIS A 127 -7.41 -8.20 5.83
C HIS A 127 -8.22 -9.45 5.48
N GLN A 128 -7.53 -10.59 5.39
CA GLN A 128 -8.17 -11.87 5.16
C GLN A 128 -9.17 -12.06 6.31
N VAL A 129 -10.46 -12.01 5.99
CA VAL A 129 -11.54 -12.28 6.96
C VAL A 129 -11.14 -13.55 7.71
N PRO A 130 -10.99 -13.52 9.05
CA PRO A 130 -10.57 -14.71 9.78
C PRO A 130 -11.55 -15.87 9.52
N ASP A 131 -11.07 -17.10 9.47
CA ASP A 131 -11.90 -18.25 9.09
C ASP A 131 -13.15 -18.39 9.97
N HIS A 132 -13.09 -18.04 11.26
CA HIS A 132 -14.26 -18.05 12.14
C HIS A 132 -15.33 -17.01 11.76
N VAL A 133 -14.90 -15.84 11.25
CA VAL A 133 -15.83 -14.81 10.77
C VAL A 133 -16.41 -15.23 9.42
N ALA A 134 -15.60 -15.81 8.54
CA ALA A 134 -16.06 -16.35 7.26
C ALA A 134 -17.05 -17.50 7.46
N GLU A 135 -16.79 -18.40 8.41
CA GLU A 135 -17.67 -19.51 8.77
C GLU A 135 -19.01 -19.00 9.31
N SER A 136 -19.00 -18.10 10.30
CA SER A 136 -20.25 -17.52 10.83
C SER A 136 -21.04 -16.76 9.76
N THR A 137 -20.37 -16.08 8.83
CA THR A 137 -21.00 -15.44 7.67
C THR A 137 -21.66 -16.47 6.75
N ILE A 138 -20.97 -17.57 6.43
CA ILE A 138 -21.51 -18.65 5.57
C ILE A 138 -22.76 -19.26 6.21
N LEU A 139 -22.70 -19.60 7.50
CA LEU A 139 -23.84 -20.17 8.23
C LEU A 139 -25.06 -19.24 8.19
N ARG A 140 -24.83 -17.95 8.45
CA ARG A 140 -25.88 -16.92 8.48
C ARG A 140 -26.50 -16.67 7.10
N VAL A 141 -25.67 -16.47 6.07
CA VAL A 141 -26.12 -16.09 4.71
C VAL A 141 -26.79 -17.26 4.00
N CYS A 142 -26.25 -18.47 4.15
CA CYS A 142 -26.78 -19.66 3.50
C CYS A 142 -27.90 -20.33 4.31
N HIS A 143 -28.22 -19.81 5.50
CA HIS A 143 -29.22 -20.35 6.42
C HIS A 143 -28.98 -21.84 6.75
N ILE A 144 -27.74 -22.20 7.07
CA ILE A 144 -27.31 -23.57 7.35
C ILE A 144 -26.72 -23.70 8.76
N ALA A 145 -26.82 -24.90 9.33
CA ALA A 145 -26.24 -25.23 10.63
C ALA A 145 -24.76 -25.67 10.55
N SER A 146 -24.30 -26.08 9.36
CA SER A 146 -22.92 -26.49 9.12
C SER A 146 -22.48 -26.09 7.71
N PRO A 147 -21.24 -25.60 7.49
CA PRO A 147 -20.78 -25.22 6.16
C PRO A 147 -20.77 -26.39 5.17
N ALA A 148 -20.65 -27.62 5.66
CA ALA A 148 -20.69 -28.84 4.85
C ALA A 148 -22.06 -29.05 4.16
N HIS A 149 -23.15 -28.46 4.69
CA HIS A 149 -24.47 -28.57 4.08
C HIS A 149 -24.54 -27.88 2.70
N LEU A 150 -23.64 -26.94 2.40
CA LEU A 150 -23.58 -26.31 1.08
C LEU A 150 -23.26 -27.32 -0.04
N VAL A 151 -22.57 -28.42 0.29
CA VAL A 151 -22.23 -29.50 -0.65
C VAL A 151 -23.47 -30.28 -1.08
N GLN A 152 -24.44 -30.41 -0.17
CA GLN A 152 -25.66 -31.22 -0.37
C GLN A 152 -26.79 -30.42 -1.04
N MET A 153 -26.64 -29.11 -1.18
CA MET A 153 -27.63 -28.24 -1.82
C MET A 153 -27.75 -28.51 -3.32
N ASN A 154 -28.91 -28.17 -3.88
CA ASN A 154 -29.08 -28.07 -5.32
C ASN A 154 -28.05 -27.09 -5.89
N ARG A 155 -27.45 -27.46 -7.04
CA ARG A 155 -26.46 -26.67 -7.76
C ARG A 155 -26.85 -25.21 -7.96
N GLU A 156 -28.08 -24.92 -8.38
CA GLU A 156 -28.51 -23.54 -8.67
C GLU A 156 -28.53 -22.67 -7.42
N ILE A 157 -29.06 -23.21 -6.32
CA ILE A 157 -29.14 -22.53 -5.03
C ILE A 157 -27.72 -22.33 -4.45
N ARG A 158 -26.91 -23.40 -4.46
CA ARG A 158 -25.52 -23.34 -4.01
C ARG A 158 -24.72 -22.29 -4.77
N ASP A 159 -24.80 -22.29 -6.10
CA ASP A 159 -24.01 -21.37 -6.93
C ASP A 159 -24.44 -19.91 -6.72
N THR A 160 -25.73 -19.68 -6.40
CA THR A 160 -26.24 -18.37 -6.00
C THR A 160 -25.62 -17.89 -4.70
N TYR A 161 -25.62 -18.71 -3.64
CA TYR A 161 -24.98 -18.36 -2.37
C TYR A 161 -23.47 -18.17 -2.50
N VAL A 162 -22.78 -19.05 -3.24
CA VAL A 162 -21.34 -18.91 -3.48
C VAL A 162 -21.02 -17.59 -4.19
N ARG A 163 -21.86 -17.17 -5.15
CA ARG A 163 -21.69 -15.88 -5.82
C ARG A 163 -21.85 -14.72 -4.84
N MET A 164 -22.91 -14.72 -4.01
CA MET A 164 -23.11 -13.70 -2.97
C MET A 164 -21.93 -13.62 -2.00
N LEU A 165 -21.43 -14.78 -1.52
CA LEU A 165 -20.27 -14.84 -0.62
C LEU A 165 -19.00 -14.22 -1.23
N LYS A 166 -18.82 -14.34 -2.55
CA LYS A 166 -17.69 -13.74 -3.28
C LYS A 166 -17.87 -12.25 -3.52
N THR A 167 -19.06 -11.82 -3.92
CA THR A 167 -19.30 -10.45 -4.39
C THR A 167 -19.66 -9.48 -3.28
N GLU A 168 -20.52 -9.90 -2.34
CA GLU A 168 -21.05 -9.03 -1.29
C GLU A 168 -20.25 -9.14 0.02
N TYR A 169 -19.71 -10.34 0.31
CA TYR A 169 -18.96 -10.62 1.53
C TYR A 169 -17.46 -10.78 1.28
N HIS A 170 -17.02 -10.59 0.04
CA HIS A 170 -15.62 -10.59 -0.39
C HIS A 170 -14.79 -11.80 0.07
N LEU A 171 -15.42 -12.96 0.28
CA LEU A 171 -14.71 -14.18 0.66
C LEU A 171 -13.96 -14.77 -0.53
N SER A 172 -12.71 -15.19 -0.30
CA SER A 172 -11.90 -15.76 -1.37
C SER A 172 -12.38 -17.15 -1.78
N VAL A 173 -12.20 -17.50 -3.06
CA VAL A 173 -12.51 -18.83 -3.60
C VAL A 173 -11.85 -19.95 -2.78
N ARG A 174 -10.62 -19.74 -2.30
CA ARG A 174 -9.90 -20.73 -1.48
C ARG A 174 -10.54 -20.88 -0.10
N GLN A 175 -10.95 -19.78 0.50
CA GLN A 175 -11.53 -19.77 1.83
C GLN A 175 -12.91 -20.44 1.85
N ILE A 176 -13.77 -20.13 0.88
CA ILE A 176 -15.07 -20.80 0.71
C ILE A 176 -14.86 -22.30 0.51
N ALA A 177 -13.97 -22.70 -0.40
CA ALA A 177 -13.68 -24.11 -0.67
C ALA A 177 -13.16 -24.85 0.59
N ARG A 178 -12.26 -24.23 1.35
CA ARG A 178 -11.69 -24.80 2.57
C ARG A 178 -12.74 -24.97 3.67
N ILE A 179 -13.58 -23.96 3.91
CA ILE A 179 -14.56 -23.97 5.00
C ILE A 179 -15.75 -24.88 4.66
N THR A 180 -16.24 -24.85 3.42
CA THR A 180 -17.44 -25.59 3.00
C THR A 180 -17.14 -27.02 2.53
N GLY A 181 -15.89 -27.33 2.19
CA GLY A 181 -15.50 -28.60 1.57
C GLY A 181 -15.82 -28.69 0.07
N LEU A 182 -16.30 -27.61 -0.56
CA LEU A 182 -16.56 -27.59 -2.00
C LEU A 182 -15.26 -27.63 -2.80
N ASN A 183 -15.32 -28.28 -3.97
CA ASN A 183 -14.20 -28.25 -4.91
C ASN A 183 -13.93 -26.80 -5.36
N ARG A 184 -12.66 -26.38 -5.31
CA ARG A 184 -12.24 -25.01 -5.69
C ARG A 184 -12.70 -24.61 -7.10
N GLY A 185 -12.72 -25.54 -8.05
CA GLY A 185 -13.20 -25.29 -9.42
C GLY A 185 -14.71 -25.04 -9.49
N VAL A 186 -15.49 -25.64 -8.58
CA VAL A 186 -16.94 -25.37 -8.46
C VAL A 186 -17.15 -23.96 -7.91
N VAL A 187 -16.45 -23.60 -6.84
CA VAL A 187 -16.53 -22.26 -6.23
C VAL A 187 -16.08 -21.15 -7.20
N LEU A 188 -15.08 -21.45 -8.03
CA LEU A 188 -14.59 -20.51 -9.03
C LEU A 188 -15.64 -20.24 -10.12
N LYS A 189 -16.34 -21.28 -10.57
CA LYS A 189 -17.31 -21.24 -11.68
C LYS A 189 -18.71 -20.77 -11.29
N ALA A 190 -19.07 -20.89 -10.01
CA ALA A 190 -20.30 -20.33 -9.44
C ALA A 190 -20.28 -18.80 -9.45
#